data_AF-A0AAW4KN49-F1
#
_entry.id   AF-A0AAW4KN49-F1
#
_cell.length_a   1.000
_cell.length_b   1.000
_cell.length_c   1.000
_cell.angle_alpha   90.00
_cell.angle_beta   90.00
_cell.angle_gamma   90.00
#
_symmetry.space_group_name_H-M   'P 1'
#
loop_
_entity.id
_entity.type
_entity.pdbx_description
1 polymer ?
#
loop_
_entity_poly.entity_id
_entity_poly.type
_entity_poly.pdbx_seq_one_letter_code
_entity_poly.pdbx_strand_id
1 'polypeptide(L)'
;VKVIIEDCGYSTVIDEFTYQLKDLFHLPKFPVMNAANTVTKLRAGYDLEEASAVKQVAKSKTPILFIHGDADTFVPFEMLDEVYNAA
;
A
#
# COMPACT_ATOMS: atom_id res chain seq x y z
N VAL A 1 -20.19 8.09 -4.16
CA VAL A 1 -20.02 6.62 -4.04
C VAL A 1 -20.98 6.11 -2.99
N LYS A 2 -21.57 4.91 -3.14
CA LYS A 2 -22.56 4.32 -2.19
C LYS A 2 -22.00 3.13 -1.41
N VAL A 3 -21.11 2.37 -2.04
CA VAL A 3 -20.36 1.25 -1.49
C VAL A 3 -19.01 1.22 -2.20
N ILE A 4 -17.98 0.71 -1.53
CA ILE A 4 -16.65 0.47 -2.08
C ILE A 4 -16.38 -1.04 -2.04
N ILE A 5 -15.74 -1.56 -3.09
CA ILE A 5 -15.16 -2.90 -3.07
C ILE A 5 -13.65 -2.71 -3.15
N GLU A 6 -12.99 -3.21 -2.13
CA GLU A 6 -11.55 -3.29 -1.99
C GLU A 6 -11.17 -4.74 -2.34
N ASP A 7 -10.22 -4.90 -3.27
CA ASP A 7 -9.79 -6.19 -3.82
C ASP A 7 -8.26 -6.23 -3.83
N CYS A 8 -7.69 -7.05 -2.96
CA CYS A 8 -6.26 -7.30 -2.80
C CYS A 8 -5.41 -6.04 -2.55
N GLY A 9 -5.89 -5.15 -1.67
CA GLY A 9 -5.29 -3.86 -1.38
C GLY A 9 -4.15 -3.90 -0.37
N TYR A 10 -3.32 -2.86 -0.42
CA TYR A 10 -2.15 -2.68 0.43
C TYR A 10 -2.36 -1.59 1.48
N SER A 11 -1.57 -1.61 2.56
CA SER A 11 -1.70 -0.64 3.66
C SER A 11 -1.03 0.71 3.37
N THR A 12 0.21 0.71 2.86
CA THR A 12 0.94 1.89 2.40
C THR A 12 1.73 1.62 1.11
N VAL A 13 1.94 2.65 0.30
CA VAL A 13 2.71 2.52 -0.95
C VAL A 13 4.16 2.14 -0.66
N ILE A 14 4.76 2.69 0.40
CA ILE A 14 6.16 2.42 0.72
C ILE A 14 6.37 0.98 1.19
N ASP A 15 5.41 0.39 1.90
CA ASP A 15 5.53 -0.98 2.40
C ASP A 15 5.32 -1.98 1.25
N GLU A 16 4.31 -1.77 0.41
CA GLU A 16 4.09 -2.59 -0.79
C GLU A 16 5.31 -2.56 -1.72
N PHE A 17 5.82 -1.37 -2.06
CA PHE A 17 7.00 -1.27 -2.91
C PHE A 17 8.25 -1.85 -2.27
N THR A 18 8.39 -1.75 -0.94
CA THR A 18 9.51 -2.38 -0.23
C THR A 18 9.43 -3.90 -0.29
N TYR A 19 8.23 -4.47 -0.11
CA TYR A 19 7.99 -5.90 -0.22
C TYR A 19 8.32 -6.39 -1.63
N GLN A 20 7.79 -5.73 -2.67
CA GLN A 20 8.07 -6.06 -4.07
C GLN A 20 9.54 -5.88 -4.47
N LEU A 21 10.19 -4.86 -3.93
CA LEU A 21 11.61 -4.64 -4.17
C LEU A 21 12.46 -5.83 -3.71
N LYS A 22 12.08 -6.43 -2.59
CA LYS A 22 12.75 -7.60 -2.04
C LYS A 22 12.38 -8.86 -2.85
N ASP A 23 11.11 -9.08 -3.15
CA ASP A 23 10.65 -10.31 -3.81
C ASP A 23 11.08 -10.39 -5.28
N LEU A 24 10.83 -9.34 -6.05
CA LEU A 24 11.10 -9.32 -7.49
C LEU A 24 12.57 -9.03 -7.82
N PHE A 25 13.19 -8.11 -7.08
CA PHE A 25 14.53 -7.60 -7.42
C PHE A 25 15.62 -8.03 -6.44
N HIS A 26 15.27 -8.63 -5.30
CA HIS A 26 16.22 -9.06 -4.27
C HIS A 26 17.10 -7.91 -3.76
N LEU A 27 16.55 -6.68 -3.77
CA LEU A 27 17.28 -5.48 -3.38
C LEU A 27 16.86 -5.00 -1.98
N PRO A 28 17.78 -4.39 -1.21
CA PRO A 28 17.46 -3.82 0.08
C PRO A 28 16.67 -2.51 -0.07
N LYS A 29 15.81 -2.22 0.92
CA LYS A 29 15.03 -0.97 1.00
C LYS A 29 15.93 0.28 0.86
N PHE A 30 17.00 0.34 1.64
CA PHE A 30 17.99 1.40 1.54
C PHE A 30 19.18 0.94 0.67
N PRO A 31 19.65 1.76 -0.29
CA PRO A 31 19.23 3.13 -0.59
C PRO A 31 18.15 3.23 -1.68
N VAL A 32 17.64 2.12 -2.20
CA VAL A 32 16.85 2.09 -3.44
C VAL A 32 15.52 2.84 -3.31
N MET A 33 14.76 2.57 -2.24
CA MET A 33 13.47 3.24 -2.01
C MET A 33 13.65 4.74 -1.74
N ASN A 34 14.76 5.14 -1.11
CA ASN A 34 15.07 6.55 -0.89
C ASN A 34 15.37 7.28 -2.20
N ALA A 35 16.13 6.65 -3.10
CA ALA A 35 16.39 7.18 -4.43
C ALA A 35 15.09 7.28 -5.25
N ALA A 36 14.27 6.22 -5.24
CA ALA A 36 12.97 6.20 -5.90
C ALA A 36 12.07 7.31 -5.37
N ASN A 37 11.96 7.46 -4.04
CA ASN A 37 11.17 8.51 -3.42
C ASN A 37 11.66 9.93 -3.80
N THR A 38 12.98 10.13 -3.83
CA THR A 38 13.57 11.41 -4.27
C THR A 38 13.17 11.74 -5.71
N VAL A 39 13.26 10.77 -6.62
CA VAL A 39 12.85 10.96 -8.02
C VAL A 39 11.35 11.21 -8.12
N THR A 40 10.52 10.46 -7.39
CA THR A 40 9.06 10.66 -7.33
C THR A 40 8.71 12.06 -6.86
N LYS A 41 9.35 12.53 -5.79
CA LYS A 41 9.15 13.88 -5.26
C LYS A 41 9.49 14.96 -6.27
N LEU A 42 10.60 14.80 -7.00
CA LEU A 42 11.01 15.75 -8.04
C LEU A 42 10.11 15.74 -9.28
N ARG A 43 9.59 14.57 -9.69
CA ARG A 43 8.84 14.42 -10.95
C ARG A 43 7.33 14.51 -10.77
N ALA A 44 6.81 14.01 -9.66
CA ALA A 44 5.38 13.87 -9.38
C ALA A 44 4.91 14.77 -8.22
N GLY A 45 5.83 15.35 -7.44
CA GLY A 45 5.50 16.35 -6.42
C GLY A 45 4.96 15.78 -5.11
N TYR A 46 5.03 14.47 -4.90
CA TYR A 46 4.55 13.79 -3.69
C TYR A 46 5.58 12.82 -3.14
N ASP A 47 5.44 12.49 -1.85
CA ASP A 47 6.32 11.59 -1.11
C ASP A 47 5.68 10.19 -1.03
N LEU A 48 6.42 9.14 -1.40
CA LEU A 48 5.90 7.77 -1.30
C LEU A 48 5.54 7.38 0.14
N GLU A 49 6.16 8.02 1.14
CA GLU A 49 5.85 7.79 2.55
C GLU A 49 4.52 8.43 2.99
N GLU A 50 3.96 9.37 2.23
CA GLU A 50 2.70 10.04 2.60
C GLU A 50 1.45 9.28 2.11
N ALA A 51 1.62 8.39 1.14
CA ALA A 51 0.55 7.61 0.54
C ALA A 51 0.20 6.36 1.38
N SER A 52 -0.83 6.49 2.22
CA SER A 52 -1.33 5.42 3.09
C SER A 52 -2.82 5.18 2.88
N ALA A 53 -3.20 3.96 2.48
CA ALA A 53 -4.58 3.53 2.36
C ALA A 53 -5.26 3.51 3.73
N VAL A 54 -4.59 2.96 4.74
CA VAL A 54 -5.03 2.94 6.15
C VAL A 54 -5.52 4.33 6.61
N LYS A 55 -4.73 5.37 6.38
CA LYS A 55 -5.09 6.75 6.77
C LYS A 55 -6.29 7.31 6.00
N GLN A 56 -6.54 6.88 4.77
CA GLN A 56 -7.68 7.37 3.98
C GLN A 56 -8.95 6.58 4.29
N VAL A 57 -8.83 5.26 4.45
CA VAL A 57 -9.94 4.38 4.81
C VAL A 57 -10.50 4.75 6.18
N ALA A 58 -9.65 5.10 7.16
CA ALA A 58 -10.07 5.62 8.46
C ALA A 58 -10.89 6.93 8.44
N LYS A 59 -10.93 7.63 7.30
CA LYS A 59 -11.77 8.82 7.12
C LYS A 59 -13.07 8.50 6.38
N SER A 60 -13.18 7.32 5.79
CA SER A 60 -14.35 6.90 5.04
C SER A 60 -15.50 6.61 5.99
N LYS A 61 -16.72 6.94 5.57
CA LYS A 61 -17.97 6.49 6.20
C LYS A 61 -18.80 5.63 5.24
N THR A 62 -18.25 5.36 4.06
CA THR A 62 -18.91 4.56 3.03
C THR A 62 -18.67 3.10 3.37
N PRO A 63 -19.70 2.23 3.37
CA PRO A 63 -19.51 0.80 3.55
C PRO A 63 -18.50 0.25 2.55
N ILE A 64 -17.57 -0.57 3.04
CA ILE A 64 -16.50 -1.18 2.25
C ILE A 64 -16.58 -2.70 2.40
N LEU A 65 -16.60 -3.40 1.27
CA LEU A 65 -16.37 -4.86 1.22
C LEU A 65 -14.89 -5.08 0.93
N PHE A 66 -14.24 -5.90 1.73
CA PHE A 66 -12.84 -6.28 1.56
C PHE A 66 -12.73 -7.73 1.09
N ILE A 67 -11.90 -7.97 0.08
CA ILE A 67 -11.66 -9.28 -0.51
C ILE A 67 -10.16 -9.41 -0.72
N HIS A 68 -9.52 -10.43 -0.12
CA HIS A 68 -8.09 -10.70 -0.30
C HIS A 68 -7.85 -12.21 -0.28
N GLY A 69 -7.03 -12.70 -1.20
CA GLY A 69 -6.63 -14.10 -1.23
C GLY A 69 -5.55 -14.40 -0.18
N ASP A 70 -5.75 -15.40 0.65
CA ASP A 70 -4.77 -15.83 1.67
C ASP A 70 -3.45 -16.36 1.08
N ALA A 71 -3.45 -16.74 -0.20
CA ALA A 71 -2.29 -17.16 -0.97
C ALA A 71 -1.71 -16.04 -1.87
N ASP A 72 -2.11 -14.79 -1.70
CA ASP A 72 -1.54 -13.67 -2.46
C ASP A 72 -0.07 -13.47 -2.08
N THR A 73 0.82 -13.64 -3.06
CA THR A 73 2.26 -13.42 -2.90
C THR A 73 2.70 -12.06 -3.40
N PHE A 74 1.82 -11.31 -4.06
CA PHE A 74 2.08 -9.97 -4.54
C PHE A 74 1.76 -8.97 -3.43
N VAL A 75 0.50 -8.86 -2.98
CA VAL A 75 0.19 -8.04 -1.80
C VAL A 75 0.07 -8.95 -0.58
N PRO A 76 0.95 -8.83 0.44
CA PRO A 76 0.89 -9.69 1.60
C PRO A 76 -0.49 -9.65 2.28
N PHE A 77 -1.07 -10.83 2.51
CA PHE A 77 -2.42 -10.98 3.05
C PHE A 77 -2.61 -10.23 4.39
N GLU A 78 -1.57 -10.12 5.21
CA GLU A 78 -1.61 -9.35 6.46
C GLU A 78 -1.96 -7.87 6.29
N MET A 79 -1.76 -7.29 5.11
CA MET A 79 -2.15 -5.89 4.86
C MET A 79 -3.68 -5.70 4.83
N LEU A 80 -4.45 -6.76 4.54
CA LEU A 80 -5.91 -6.72 4.64
C LEU A 80 -6.34 -6.34 6.06
N ASP A 81 -5.74 -6.97 7.07
CA ASP A 81 -6.10 -6.72 8.47
C ASP A 81 -5.83 -5.27 8.87
N GLU A 82 -4.74 -4.67 8.39
CA GLU A 82 -4.42 -3.27 8.66
C GLU A 82 -5.46 -2.31 8.07
N VAL A 83 -5.89 -2.55 6.83
CA VAL A 83 -6.85 -1.68 6.14
C VAL A 83 -8.27 -1.92 6.66
N TYR A 84 -8.66 -3.17 6.89
CA TYR A 84 -9.97 -3.54 7.45
C TYR A 84 -10.19 -2.93 8.84
N ASN A 85 -9.21 -3.06 9.73
CA ASN A 85 -9.31 -2.52 11.09
C ASN A 85 -9.32 -0.99 11.14
N ALA A 86 -8.88 -0.33 10.06
CA ALA A 86 -8.90 1.12 9.96
C ALA A 86 -10.26 1.67 9.50
N ALA A 87 -11.08 0.87 8.82
CA ALA A 87 -12.37 1.28 8.24
C ALA A 87 -13.48 1.48 9.28
#